data_AF-A0A1J5D8J4-F1
#
_entry.id   AF-A0A1J5D8J4-F1
#
_cell.length_a   1.000
_cell.length_b   1.000
_cell.length_c   1.000
_cell.angle_alpha   90.00
_cell.angle_beta   90.00
_cell.angle_gamma   90.00
#
_symmetry.space_group_name_H-M   'P 1'
#
loop_
_entity.id
_entity.type
_entity.pdbx_description
1 polymer ?
#
loop_
_entity_poly.entity_id
_entity_poly.type
_entity_poly.pdbx_seq_one_letter_code
_entity_poly.pdbx_strand_id
1 'polypeptide(L)'
;MKRTIVFIITLFLLILASGCATSLTNNRRLNMEPLFNYDRDTDKESTELDAVGPFFTFQSKPKEKEYGFRPFFYVRENEEDHFKEVEFLYPLGKYRKTDNERSSWFIPFFSSHKDLTEDSKKPSDFGFFPVFWGKDEEDKSYWGVFPIYGQLNHRFGKDQIRFVLWPVYSDSKEDDSWTYNVLWPIFSYTTGGNKRGFRAWPLYGHEEKVGEYSRYFALWPIFFFQKTDLDTDNPQRFTAVFPLFADTSSPQKDSKTFLWPFFNYTNDKANNYKQWDMPWPIFHYGKGKEIESFRLFPLYGYKTKPDSKTRFFLWPLYTYDKEILEDHEDTTYRFLLINKYQRMVWKGDFKDAKSVRIWPLFYYNRKQDGSVKFSFPELIPLEDEGFERNWAPLFRLYQYKGDAEGNMESKFLWGLYRHKKMDSKEFFELTFLFSYEKEKNKTCFSVLKGLFEYLQENEVNSIKLFYLPRLIKWESGEENQKQPVLPASRRLGDGWVYEGIEQGG
;
A
#
# COMPACT_ATOMS: atom_id res chain seq x y z
N MET A 1 -15.28 48.97 12.79
CA MET A 1 -14.62 47.64 12.74
C MET A 1 -15.49 46.56 12.07
N LYS A 2 -16.66 46.17 12.62
CA LYS A 2 -17.53 45.14 11.99
C LYS A 2 -17.97 45.46 10.55
N ARG A 3 -18.40 46.70 10.27
CA ARG A 3 -18.79 47.12 8.90
C ARG A 3 -17.63 47.12 7.91
N THR A 4 -16.43 47.51 8.35
CA THR A 4 -15.21 47.51 7.53
C THR A 4 -14.77 46.09 7.19
N ILE A 5 -14.85 45.17 8.16
CA ILE A 5 -14.56 43.74 7.96
C ILE A 5 -15.58 43.11 7.01
N VAL A 6 -16.88 43.38 7.20
CA VAL A 6 -17.92 42.90 6.27
C VAL A 6 -17.72 43.46 4.87
N PHE A 7 -17.38 44.75 4.74
CA PHE A 7 -17.12 45.36 3.44
C PHE A 7 -15.89 44.76 2.74
N ILE A 8 -14.81 44.51 3.47
CA ILE A 8 -13.61 43.84 2.93
C ILE A 8 -13.94 42.40 2.53
N ILE A 9 -14.69 41.65 3.33
CA ILE A 9 -15.13 40.29 2.99
C ILE A 9 -16.06 40.30 1.77
N THR A 10 -16.96 41.25 1.66
CA THR A 10 -17.89 41.38 0.52
C THR A 10 -17.13 41.79 -0.74
N LEU A 11 -16.15 42.69 -0.63
CA LEU A 11 -15.27 43.08 -1.73
C LEU A 11 -14.39 41.90 -2.16
N PHE A 12 -13.87 41.11 -1.22
CA PHE A 12 -13.10 39.90 -1.50
C PHE A 12 -13.96 38.81 -2.18
N LEU A 13 -15.22 38.64 -1.75
CA LEU A 13 -16.21 37.77 -2.40
C LEU A 13 -16.61 38.26 -3.80
N LEU A 14 -16.71 39.58 -4.01
CA LEU A 14 -16.96 40.17 -5.32
C LEU A 14 -15.75 40.02 -6.26
N ILE A 15 -14.52 40.14 -5.75
CA ILE A 15 -13.28 39.86 -6.50
C ILE A 15 -13.22 38.37 -6.88
N LEU A 16 -13.60 37.46 -5.97
CA LEU A 16 -13.73 36.02 -6.24
C LEU A 16 -14.78 35.71 -7.31
N ALA A 17 -15.90 36.45 -7.34
CA ALA A 17 -16.93 36.31 -8.37
C ALA A 17 -16.50 36.91 -9.74
N SER A 18 -15.66 37.95 -9.74
CA SER A 18 -15.20 38.67 -10.95
C SER A 18 -13.99 38.00 -11.62
N GLY A 19 -13.17 37.28 -10.86
CA GLY A 19 -12.05 36.47 -11.38
C GLY A 19 -12.50 35.23 -12.16
N CYS A 20 -13.79 34.91 -12.15
CA CYS A 20 -14.35 33.69 -12.76
C CYS A 20 -14.70 33.81 -14.27
N ALA A 21 -14.48 34.95 -14.92
CA ALA A 21 -15.06 35.22 -16.24
C ALA A 21 -14.10 35.10 -17.44
N THR A 22 -12.81 34.80 -17.24
CA THR A 22 -11.82 34.82 -18.35
C THR A 22 -11.03 33.53 -18.47
N SER A 23 -11.74 32.40 -18.59
CA SER A 23 -11.31 31.38 -19.53
C SER A 23 -12.53 30.83 -20.26
N LEU A 24 -12.65 31.22 -21.52
CA LEU A 24 -13.60 30.67 -22.50
C LEU A 24 -13.25 29.23 -22.93
N THR A 25 -12.56 28.48 -22.08
CA THR A 25 -12.31 27.05 -22.30
C THR A 25 -13.28 26.24 -21.47
N ASN A 26 -13.65 25.09 -22.03
CA ASN A 26 -14.59 24.13 -21.46
C ASN A 26 -14.18 23.67 -20.03
N ASN A 27 -12.89 23.82 -19.68
CA ASN A 27 -12.31 23.49 -18.38
C ASN A 27 -12.24 24.70 -17.43
N ARG A 28 -12.67 24.51 -16.18
CA ARG A 28 -12.67 25.56 -15.14
C ARG A 28 -11.70 25.19 -14.03
N ARG A 29 -10.72 26.07 -13.76
CA ARG A 29 -9.75 25.92 -12.68
C ARG A 29 -9.73 27.14 -11.76
N LEU A 30 -9.70 26.89 -10.46
CA LEU A 30 -9.58 27.92 -9.43
C LEU A 30 -8.72 27.40 -8.29
N ASN A 31 -7.49 27.90 -8.21
CA ASN A 31 -6.55 27.57 -7.15
C ASN A 31 -6.46 28.74 -6.14
N MET A 32 -6.90 28.50 -4.92
CA MET A 32 -6.85 29.43 -3.78
C MET A 32 -6.23 28.72 -2.55
N GLU A 33 -5.33 27.76 -2.75
CA GLU A 33 -4.67 27.04 -1.66
C GLU A 33 -4.00 28.03 -0.68
N PRO A 34 -4.06 27.77 0.65
CA PRO A 34 -4.54 26.55 1.30
C PRO A 34 -6.06 26.50 1.54
N LEU A 35 -6.87 27.45 1.04
CA LEU A 35 -8.30 27.49 1.37
C LEU A 35 -9.10 26.50 0.55
N PHE A 36 -8.92 26.49 -0.76
CA PHE A 36 -9.49 25.47 -1.66
C PHE A 36 -8.81 25.50 -3.03
N ASN A 37 -8.85 24.37 -3.71
CA ASN A 37 -8.45 24.20 -5.10
C ASN A 37 -9.54 23.43 -5.83
N TYR A 38 -10.01 23.97 -6.95
CA TYR A 38 -11.07 23.39 -7.77
C TYR A 38 -10.56 23.23 -9.21
N ASP A 39 -10.69 22.03 -9.75
CA ASP A 39 -10.31 21.71 -11.13
C ASP A 39 -11.44 20.89 -11.77
N ARG A 40 -12.00 21.37 -12.87
CA ARG A 40 -13.00 20.66 -13.66
C ARG A 40 -12.50 20.53 -15.09
N ASP A 41 -12.31 19.29 -15.50
CA ASP A 41 -11.97 18.90 -16.87
C ASP A 41 -13.23 18.32 -17.51
N THR A 42 -13.82 19.05 -18.44
CA THR A 42 -15.04 18.59 -19.15
C THR A 42 -14.73 17.49 -20.14
N ASP A 43 -13.50 17.45 -20.70
CA ASP A 43 -13.14 16.46 -21.71
C ASP A 43 -13.02 15.06 -21.08
N LYS A 44 -12.58 15.01 -19.83
CA LYS A 44 -12.49 13.78 -19.03
C LYS A 44 -13.66 13.56 -18.08
N GLU A 45 -14.65 14.46 -18.10
CA GLU A 45 -15.76 14.53 -17.14
C GLU A 45 -15.29 14.37 -15.68
N SER A 46 -14.13 14.96 -15.36
CA SER A 46 -13.50 14.83 -14.04
C SER A 46 -13.59 16.14 -13.26
N THR A 47 -13.97 16.05 -12.00
CA THR A 47 -13.98 17.17 -11.05
C THR A 47 -13.15 16.82 -9.84
N GLU A 48 -12.22 17.69 -9.47
CA GLU A 48 -11.40 17.60 -8.27
C GLU A 48 -11.59 18.87 -7.43
N LEU A 49 -11.79 18.70 -6.12
CA LEU A 49 -11.89 19.75 -5.14
C LEU A 49 -11.10 19.33 -3.90
N ASP A 50 -10.13 20.15 -3.51
CA ASP A 50 -9.49 20.07 -2.19
C ASP A 50 -9.80 21.36 -1.42
N ALA A 51 -9.98 21.27 -0.10
CA ALA A 51 -10.26 22.43 0.75
C ALA A 51 -9.62 22.32 2.12
N VAL A 52 -9.18 23.48 2.63
CA VAL A 52 -8.37 23.60 3.85
C VAL A 52 -7.14 22.68 3.71
N GLY A 53 -6.33 22.91 2.68
CA GLY A 53 -5.26 22.01 2.26
C GLY A 53 -5.82 20.62 1.88
N PRO A 54 -5.27 19.52 2.42
CA PRO A 54 -5.65 18.17 2.05
C PRO A 54 -6.78 17.60 2.93
N PHE A 55 -7.30 18.38 3.89
CA PHE A 55 -8.23 17.87 4.89
C PHE A 55 -9.57 17.49 4.27
N PHE A 56 -10.16 18.37 3.46
CA PHE A 56 -11.35 18.03 2.69
C PHE A 56 -10.97 17.73 1.25
N THR A 57 -11.53 16.65 0.71
CA THR A 57 -11.31 16.27 -0.69
C THR A 57 -12.60 15.73 -1.28
N PHE A 58 -12.79 16.00 -2.57
CA PHE A 58 -13.85 15.46 -3.39
C PHE A 58 -13.31 15.27 -4.80
N GLN A 59 -13.38 14.06 -5.32
CA GLN A 59 -12.99 13.70 -6.67
C GLN A 59 -14.12 12.92 -7.31
N SER A 60 -14.48 13.28 -8.54
CA SER A 60 -15.52 12.60 -9.32
C SER A 60 -14.99 12.42 -10.72
N LYS A 61 -15.03 11.18 -11.21
CA LYS A 61 -14.81 10.77 -12.60
C LYS A 61 -16.07 10.03 -13.08
N PRO A 62 -16.21 9.67 -14.37
CA PRO A 62 -17.43 9.05 -14.89
C PRO A 62 -17.97 7.86 -14.10
N LYS A 63 -17.10 7.01 -13.54
CA LYS A 63 -17.50 5.81 -12.79
C LYS A 63 -16.95 5.73 -11.37
N GLU A 64 -16.04 6.64 -11.00
CA GLU A 64 -15.36 6.65 -9.71
C GLU A 64 -15.70 7.94 -8.95
N LYS A 65 -16.04 7.79 -7.68
CA LYS A 65 -16.28 8.91 -6.79
C LYS A 65 -15.54 8.71 -5.48
N GLU A 66 -14.79 9.71 -5.08
CA GLU A 66 -14.02 9.71 -3.84
C GLU A 66 -14.26 11.00 -3.07
N TYR A 67 -14.38 10.91 -1.75
CA TYR A 67 -14.47 12.10 -0.91
C TYR A 67 -14.10 11.77 0.54
N GLY A 68 -13.62 12.76 1.28
CA GLY A 68 -13.21 12.51 2.66
C GLY A 68 -12.92 13.77 3.46
N PHE A 69 -12.93 13.59 4.78
CA PHE A 69 -12.36 14.53 5.74
C PHE A 69 -11.21 13.83 6.46
N ARG A 70 -10.00 14.00 5.93
CA ARG A 70 -8.79 13.32 6.40
C ARG A 70 -8.38 13.82 7.79
N PRO A 71 -7.86 12.95 8.68
CA PRO A 71 -7.78 11.49 8.58
C PRO A 71 -9.03 10.79 9.17
N PHE A 72 -10.12 11.52 9.42
CA PHE A 72 -11.29 11.02 10.13
C PHE A 72 -12.11 10.03 9.31
N PHE A 73 -12.39 10.35 8.05
CA PHE A 73 -13.02 9.41 7.14
C PHE A 73 -12.63 9.62 5.67
N TYR A 74 -12.70 8.55 4.90
CA TYR A 74 -12.56 8.54 3.44
C TYR A 74 -13.56 7.58 2.82
N VAL A 75 -14.19 7.98 1.71
CA VAL A 75 -15.15 7.16 0.96
C VAL A 75 -14.66 7.03 -0.46
N ARG A 76 -14.70 5.80 -0.99
CA ARG A 76 -14.46 5.47 -2.40
C ARG A 76 -15.61 4.64 -2.92
N GLU A 77 -16.17 5.03 -4.05
CA GLU A 77 -17.24 4.35 -4.76
C GLU A 77 -16.82 4.15 -6.22
N ASN A 78 -16.98 2.95 -6.75
CA ASN A 78 -16.86 2.66 -8.18
C ASN A 78 -18.14 1.96 -8.64
N GLU A 79 -18.84 2.57 -9.59
CA GLU A 79 -20.12 2.06 -10.10
C GLU A 79 -19.95 0.80 -10.96
N GLU A 80 -18.81 0.66 -11.66
CA GLU A 80 -18.54 -0.48 -12.57
C GLU A 80 -18.34 -1.79 -11.81
N ASP A 81 -17.60 -1.74 -10.71
CA ASP A 81 -17.28 -2.90 -9.87
C ASP A 81 -18.24 -3.07 -8.69
N HIS A 82 -19.33 -2.27 -8.66
CA HIS A 82 -20.24 -2.10 -7.51
C HIS A 82 -19.49 -1.96 -6.17
N PHE A 83 -18.33 -1.32 -6.22
CA PHE A 83 -17.39 -1.22 -5.13
C PHE A 83 -17.72 -0.02 -4.27
N LYS A 84 -17.77 -0.22 -2.96
CA LYS A 84 -17.86 0.86 -1.98
C LYS A 84 -16.97 0.58 -0.78
N GLU A 85 -16.11 1.53 -0.47
CA GLU A 85 -15.22 1.48 0.67
C GLU A 85 -15.36 2.75 1.51
N VAL A 86 -15.47 2.58 2.82
CA VAL A 86 -15.48 3.69 3.78
C VAL A 86 -14.45 3.38 4.84
N GLU A 87 -13.50 4.28 5.03
CA GLU A 87 -12.44 4.19 6.02
C GLU A 87 -12.72 5.19 7.12
N PHE A 88 -12.56 4.79 8.39
CA PHE A 88 -12.77 5.63 9.56
C PHE A 88 -11.53 5.57 10.44
N LEU A 89 -10.85 6.70 10.64
CA LEU A 89 -9.61 6.77 11.42
C LEU A 89 -8.67 5.60 11.08
N TYR A 90 -8.44 5.36 9.78
CA TYR A 90 -7.75 4.18 9.29
C TYR A 90 -6.42 3.96 10.04
N PRO A 91 -6.11 2.73 10.50
CA PRO A 91 -6.76 1.46 10.19
C PRO A 91 -7.86 1.02 11.19
N LEU A 92 -8.30 1.90 12.09
CA LEU A 92 -9.20 1.53 13.18
C LEU A 92 -10.56 1.02 12.68
N GLY A 93 -11.13 1.67 11.67
CA GLY A 93 -12.40 1.29 11.08
C GLY A 93 -12.36 1.23 9.55
N LYS A 94 -13.04 0.23 8.99
CA LYS A 94 -13.22 0.11 7.54
C LYS A 94 -14.51 -0.64 7.24
N TYR A 95 -15.21 -0.20 6.22
CA TYR A 95 -16.34 -0.85 5.59
C TYR A 95 -15.97 -1.06 4.13
N ARG A 96 -16.20 -2.26 3.60
CA ARG A 96 -15.97 -2.61 2.21
C ARG A 96 -17.16 -3.40 1.70
N LYS A 97 -17.62 -3.06 0.51
CA LYS A 97 -18.65 -3.76 -0.23
C LYS A 97 -18.17 -3.94 -1.67
N THR A 98 -18.28 -5.15 -2.17
CA THR A 98 -18.08 -5.54 -3.57
C THR A 98 -19.29 -6.37 -4.00
N ASP A 99 -19.30 -6.87 -5.23
CA ASP A 99 -20.32 -7.84 -5.68
C ASP A 99 -20.30 -9.14 -4.88
N ASN A 100 -19.12 -9.56 -4.45
CA ASN A 100 -18.93 -10.87 -3.80
C ASN A 100 -18.94 -10.78 -2.28
N GLU A 101 -18.61 -9.63 -1.69
CA GLU A 101 -18.39 -9.54 -0.26
C GLU A 101 -18.88 -8.21 0.31
N ARG A 102 -19.40 -8.27 1.54
CA ARG A 102 -19.54 -7.11 2.41
C ARG A 102 -18.82 -7.37 3.73
N SER A 103 -17.80 -6.59 4.03
CA SER A 103 -17.10 -6.62 5.31
C SER A 103 -17.05 -5.26 5.98
N SER A 104 -16.97 -5.27 7.30
CA SER A 104 -16.80 -4.07 8.09
C SER A 104 -16.19 -4.38 9.44
N TRP A 105 -15.25 -3.58 9.89
CA TRP A 105 -14.67 -3.69 11.22
C TRP A 105 -14.43 -2.33 11.85
N PHE A 106 -14.41 -2.31 13.17
CA PHE A 106 -13.95 -1.21 13.99
C PHE A 106 -13.24 -1.79 15.23
N ILE A 107 -11.91 -1.81 15.22
CA ILE A 107 -11.10 -2.53 16.20
C ILE A 107 -11.16 -1.82 17.57
N PRO A 108 -11.28 -2.55 18.70
CA PRO A 108 -11.59 -3.98 18.83
C PRO A 108 -13.10 -4.27 18.96
N PHE A 109 -13.95 -3.26 18.78
CA PHE A 109 -15.36 -3.31 19.17
C PHE A 109 -16.23 -4.14 18.24
N PHE A 110 -16.01 -4.08 16.93
CA PHE A 110 -16.95 -4.59 15.94
C PHE A 110 -16.24 -5.26 14.76
N SER A 111 -16.79 -6.36 14.29
CA SER A 111 -16.47 -6.98 13.01
C SER A 111 -17.73 -7.61 12.42
N SER A 112 -17.93 -7.47 11.12
CA SER A 112 -18.96 -8.19 10.38
C SER A 112 -18.45 -8.51 8.99
N HIS A 113 -18.81 -9.70 8.52
CA HIS A 113 -18.47 -10.17 7.19
C HIS A 113 -19.66 -10.94 6.64
N LYS A 114 -19.93 -10.77 5.35
CA LYS A 114 -21.03 -11.41 4.65
C LYS A 114 -20.61 -11.69 3.22
N ASP A 115 -20.70 -12.95 2.83
CA ASP A 115 -20.56 -13.35 1.43
C ASP A 115 -21.84 -12.99 0.66
N LEU A 116 -21.67 -12.48 -0.56
CA LEU A 116 -22.73 -12.04 -1.46
C LEU A 116 -22.79 -12.83 -2.78
N THR A 117 -21.87 -13.77 -3.04
CA THR A 117 -21.83 -14.62 -4.25
C THR A 117 -23.16 -15.37 -4.49
N GLU A 118 -23.55 -15.66 -5.75
CA GLU A 118 -24.90 -16.17 -6.09
C GLU A 118 -25.29 -17.52 -5.46
N ASP A 119 -24.34 -18.26 -4.88
CA ASP A 119 -24.62 -19.60 -4.37
C ASP A 119 -25.31 -19.60 -3.00
N SER A 120 -26.23 -20.53 -2.84
CA SER A 120 -27.36 -20.50 -1.89
C SER A 120 -27.03 -20.67 -0.40
N LYS A 121 -25.75 -20.64 0.01
CA LYS A 121 -25.31 -20.79 1.40
C LYS A 121 -24.25 -19.74 1.73
N LYS A 122 -24.71 -18.58 2.21
CA LYS A 122 -23.84 -17.41 2.42
C LYS A 122 -23.43 -17.33 3.88
N PRO A 123 -22.17 -17.64 4.24
CA PRO A 123 -21.70 -17.41 5.58
C PRO A 123 -21.83 -15.93 5.92
N SER A 124 -22.28 -15.66 7.14
CA SER A 124 -22.46 -14.30 7.62
C SER A 124 -22.10 -14.24 9.09
N ASP A 125 -21.23 -13.32 9.44
CA ASP A 125 -20.69 -13.21 10.78
C ASP A 125 -20.84 -11.79 11.28
N PHE A 126 -21.15 -11.68 12.56
CA PHE A 126 -21.19 -10.43 13.29
C PHE A 126 -20.61 -10.66 14.68
N GLY A 127 -19.66 -9.82 15.08
CA GLY A 127 -19.12 -9.76 16.43
C GLY A 127 -19.13 -8.33 16.91
N PHE A 128 -19.72 -8.08 18.07
CA PHE A 128 -19.53 -6.89 18.87
C PHE A 128 -19.09 -7.31 20.27
N PHE A 129 -17.79 -7.25 20.58
CA PHE A 129 -17.29 -7.84 21.83
C PHE A 129 -18.05 -7.28 23.05
N PRO A 130 -18.65 -8.15 23.89
CA PRO A 130 -18.46 -9.60 23.99
C PRO A 130 -19.48 -10.49 23.26
N VAL A 131 -20.44 -9.92 22.53
CA VAL A 131 -21.53 -10.62 21.84
C VAL A 131 -21.13 -10.97 20.40
N PHE A 132 -21.53 -12.14 19.92
CA PHE A 132 -21.33 -12.53 18.52
C PHE A 132 -22.46 -13.43 18.03
N TRP A 133 -22.69 -13.44 16.73
CA TRP A 133 -23.60 -14.35 16.04
C TRP A 133 -23.25 -14.49 14.57
N GLY A 134 -23.69 -15.58 13.96
CA GLY A 134 -23.47 -15.80 12.54
C GLY A 134 -24.06 -17.09 12.03
N LYS A 135 -23.72 -17.40 10.79
CA LYS A 135 -24.08 -18.60 10.05
C LYS A 135 -22.82 -19.10 9.33
N ASP A 136 -22.60 -20.41 9.38
CA ASP A 136 -21.52 -21.05 8.63
C ASP A 136 -21.94 -21.43 7.21
N GLU A 137 -21.04 -22.09 6.48
CA GLU A 137 -21.24 -22.59 5.12
C GLU A 137 -22.35 -23.66 5.02
N GLU A 138 -22.73 -24.29 6.13
CA GLU A 138 -23.81 -25.27 6.21
C GLU A 138 -25.15 -24.64 6.63
N ASP A 139 -25.24 -23.31 6.67
CA ASP A 139 -26.38 -22.52 7.17
C ASP A 139 -26.73 -22.79 8.64
N LYS A 140 -25.78 -23.31 9.43
CA LYS A 140 -25.97 -23.52 10.87
C LYS A 140 -25.69 -22.21 11.61
N SER A 141 -26.74 -21.69 12.24
CA SER A 141 -26.63 -20.51 13.09
C SER A 141 -25.78 -20.79 14.34
N TYR A 142 -24.97 -19.82 14.73
CA TYR A 142 -24.19 -19.83 15.95
C TYR A 142 -24.25 -18.46 16.63
N TRP A 143 -24.04 -18.40 17.94
CA TRP A 143 -24.09 -17.15 18.71
C TRP A 143 -23.42 -17.31 20.08
N GLY A 144 -23.08 -16.20 20.73
CA GLY A 144 -22.61 -16.21 22.10
C GLY A 144 -22.48 -14.83 22.73
N VAL A 145 -22.28 -14.84 24.04
CA VAL A 145 -21.94 -13.73 24.90
C VAL A 145 -20.76 -14.18 25.76
N PHE A 146 -19.55 -13.76 25.40
CA PHE A 146 -18.35 -14.12 26.12
C PHE A 146 -18.29 -13.43 27.51
N PRO A 147 -17.91 -14.12 28.60
CA PRO A 147 -17.55 -15.53 28.71
C PRO A 147 -18.72 -16.46 29.10
N ILE A 148 -19.96 -15.96 29.16
CA ILE A 148 -21.12 -16.67 29.74
C ILE A 148 -21.52 -17.91 28.95
N TYR A 149 -21.73 -17.76 27.64
CA TYR A 149 -22.13 -18.86 26.76
C TYR A 149 -21.73 -18.53 25.35
N GLY A 150 -21.38 -19.53 24.56
CA GLY A 150 -21.30 -19.33 23.13
C GLY A 150 -21.16 -20.64 22.41
N GLN A 151 -21.70 -20.67 21.21
CA GLN A 151 -21.50 -21.71 20.22
C GLN A 151 -20.87 -21.07 18.99
N LEU A 152 -19.83 -21.70 18.46
CA LEU A 152 -19.14 -21.35 17.22
C LEU A 152 -19.15 -22.60 16.35
N ASN A 153 -19.37 -22.44 15.05
CA ASN A 153 -19.27 -23.54 14.09
C ASN A 153 -18.17 -23.23 13.08
N HIS A 154 -17.43 -24.25 12.64
CA HIS A 154 -16.36 -24.13 11.65
C HIS A 154 -15.33 -23.02 11.98
N ARG A 155 -14.92 -22.94 13.26
CA ARG A 155 -13.93 -21.97 13.77
C ARG A 155 -12.76 -22.67 14.44
N PHE A 156 -11.58 -22.07 14.34
CA PHE A 156 -10.36 -22.57 14.98
C PHE A 156 -10.01 -24.03 14.62
N GLY A 157 -10.36 -24.45 13.39
CA GLY A 157 -10.16 -25.83 12.92
C GLY A 157 -11.07 -26.86 13.61
N LYS A 158 -12.23 -26.44 14.11
CA LYS A 158 -13.24 -27.30 14.75
C LYS A 158 -14.58 -27.11 14.06
N ASP A 159 -15.33 -28.20 13.89
CA ASP A 159 -16.68 -28.19 13.32
C ASP A 159 -17.64 -27.45 14.24
N GLN A 160 -17.48 -27.65 15.55
CA GLN A 160 -18.28 -27.01 16.57
C GLN A 160 -17.44 -26.75 17.81
N ILE A 161 -17.62 -25.59 18.44
CA ILE A 161 -17.10 -25.26 19.76
C ILE A 161 -18.24 -24.65 20.55
N ARG A 162 -18.43 -25.12 21.78
CA ARG A 162 -19.36 -24.53 22.74
C ARG A 162 -18.63 -24.25 24.04
N PHE A 163 -18.96 -23.15 24.69
CA PHE A 163 -18.48 -22.85 26.04
C PHE A 163 -19.64 -22.42 26.93
N VAL A 164 -19.49 -22.72 28.22
CA VAL A 164 -20.38 -22.28 29.29
C VAL A 164 -19.51 -21.76 30.43
N LEU A 165 -19.71 -20.49 30.80
CA LEU A 165 -18.95 -19.78 31.82
C LEU A 165 -17.44 -19.94 31.63
N TRP A 166 -16.94 -19.63 30.44
CA TRP A 166 -15.53 -19.80 30.11
C TRP A 166 -14.63 -19.17 31.20
N PRO A 167 -13.64 -19.89 31.74
CA PRO A 167 -13.09 -21.17 31.27
C PRO A 167 -13.68 -22.43 31.94
N VAL A 168 -14.81 -22.36 32.66
CA VAL A 168 -15.36 -23.47 33.47
C VAL A 168 -15.68 -24.70 32.62
N TYR A 169 -16.36 -24.54 31.50
CA TYR A 169 -16.69 -25.65 30.62
C TYR A 169 -16.60 -25.27 29.14
N SER A 170 -16.06 -26.16 28.33
CA SER A 170 -16.21 -26.10 26.88
C SER A 170 -16.18 -27.48 26.23
N ASP A 171 -16.98 -27.67 25.19
CA ASP A 171 -16.93 -28.84 24.33
C ASP A 171 -16.57 -28.43 22.89
N SER A 172 -15.87 -29.29 22.18
CA SER A 172 -15.59 -29.10 20.76
C SER A 172 -15.67 -30.40 19.98
N LYS A 173 -16.04 -30.28 18.71
CA LYS A 173 -16.16 -31.37 17.76
C LYS A 173 -15.17 -31.17 16.61
N GLU A 174 -14.53 -32.25 16.20
CA GLU A 174 -13.62 -32.34 15.06
C GLU A 174 -13.82 -33.72 14.42
N ASP A 175 -14.38 -33.75 13.21
CA ASP A 175 -14.84 -34.94 12.52
C ASP A 175 -15.80 -35.76 13.42
N ASP A 176 -15.46 -37.02 13.68
CA ASP A 176 -16.23 -37.91 14.57
C ASP A 176 -15.76 -37.87 16.03
N SER A 177 -14.87 -36.94 16.40
CA SER A 177 -14.28 -36.84 17.74
C SER A 177 -14.81 -35.64 18.53
N TRP A 178 -15.06 -35.88 19.82
CA TRP A 178 -15.52 -34.87 20.78
C TRP A 178 -14.46 -34.66 21.85
N THR A 179 -14.19 -33.40 22.18
CA THR A 179 -13.31 -33.00 23.28
C THR A 179 -14.07 -32.14 24.28
N TYR A 180 -14.08 -32.55 25.53
CA TYR A 180 -14.68 -31.84 26.65
C TYR A 180 -13.58 -31.25 27.51
N ASN A 181 -13.72 -30.01 27.94
CA ASN A 181 -12.82 -29.32 28.86
C ASN A 181 -13.58 -28.88 30.11
N VAL A 182 -12.95 -29.07 31.26
CA VAL A 182 -13.43 -28.56 32.54
C VAL A 182 -12.31 -27.73 33.16
N LEU A 183 -12.61 -26.49 33.52
CA LEU A 183 -11.63 -25.50 33.99
C LEU A 183 -10.46 -25.40 33.02
N TRP A 184 -10.75 -25.04 31.77
CA TRP A 184 -9.73 -24.95 30.72
C TRP A 184 -8.53 -24.10 31.20
N PRO A 185 -7.27 -24.55 31.04
CA PRO A 185 -6.83 -25.75 30.31
C PRO A 185 -6.64 -27.02 31.18
N ILE A 186 -7.03 -27.01 32.46
CA ILE A 186 -6.65 -28.01 33.47
C ILE A 186 -7.11 -29.42 33.09
N PHE A 187 -8.42 -29.63 32.89
CA PHE A 187 -8.94 -30.95 32.54
C PHE A 187 -9.48 -30.98 31.11
N SER A 188 -9.12 -32.02 30.37
CA SER A 188 -9.80 -32.33 29.12
C SER A 188 -9.95 -33.84 28.92
N TYR A 189 -11.01 -34.22 28.22
CA TYR A 189 -11.33 -35.60 27.88
C TYR A 189 -11.80 -35.67 26.43
N THR A 190 -11.22 -36.56 25.64
CA THR A 190 -11.50 -36.70 24.21
C THR A 190 -11.92 -38.13 23.89
N THR A 191 -12.95 -38.29 23.06
CA THR A 191 -13.49 -39.58 22.65
C THR A 191 -14.23 -39.49 21.30
N GLY A 192 -14.32 -40.60 20.56
CA GLY A 192 -14.99 -40.69 19.26
C GLY A 192 -14.01 -40.68 18.08
N GLY A 193 -14.45 -41.16 16.91
CA GLY A 193 -13.65 -41.11 15.67
C GLY A 193 -12.27 -41.78 15.76
N ASN A 194 -12.17 -42.93 16.45
CA ASN A 194 -10.90 -43.61 16.77
C ASN A 194 -9.89 -42.76 17.54
N LYS A 195 -10.32 -41.65 18.14
CA LYS A 195 -9.53 -40.73 18.96
C LYS A 195 -9.92 -40.87 20.42
N ARG A 196 -8.92 -40.90 21.31
CA ARG A 196 -9.09 -40.94 22.76
C ARG A 196 -8.04 -40.07 23.42
N GLY A 197 -8.39 -39.38 24.49
CA GLY A 197 -7.42 -38.59 25.21
C GLY A 197 -7.91 -38.15 26.58
N PHE A 198 -6.95 -37.87 27.44
CA PHE A 198 -7.19 -37.31 28.76
C PHE A 198 -6.05 -36.34 29.10
N ARG A 199 -6.40 -35.21 29.70
CA ARG A 199 -5.45 -34.20 30.17
C ARG A 199 -5.80 -33.78 31.59
N ALA A 200 -4.79 -33.75 32.44
CA ALA A 200 -4.76 -33.11 33.74
C ALA A 200 -3.52 -32.20 33.77
N TRP A 201 -3.60 -31.05 33.11
CA TRP A 201 -2.50 -30.10 33.02
C TRP A 201 -2.24 -29.44 34.39
N PRO A 202 -0.97 -29.24 34.80
CA PRO A 202 0.26 -29.53 34.08
C PRO A 202 0.83 -30.93 34.32
N LEU A 203 0.16 -31.79 35.08
CA LEU A 203 0.76 -33.04 35.58
C LEU A 203 0.92 -34.11 34.50
N TYR A 204 -0.10 -34.32 33.68
CA TYR A 204 -0.16 -35.45 32.76
C TYR A 204 -1.14 -35.18 31.61
N GLY A 205 -0.85 -35.71 30.43
CA GLY A 205 -1.87 -35.87 29.40
C GLY A 205 -1.46 -36.85 28.32
N HIS A 206 -2.43 -37.58 27.79
CA HIS A 206 -2.28 -38.44 26.63
C HIS A 206 -3.38 -38.17 25.62
N GLU A 207 -3.05 -38.30 24.34
CA GLU A 207 -4.00 -38.22 23.23
C GLU A 207 -3.53 -39.20 22.14
N GLU A 208 -4.42 -40.07 21.69
CA GLU A 208 -4.15 -41.10 20.71
C GLU A 208 -5.26 -41.11 19.67
N LYS A 209 -4.89 -41.16 18.39
CA LYS A 209 -5.79 -41.48 17.29
C LYS A 209 -5.23 -42.70 16.58
N VAL A 210 -6.00 -43.78 16.60
CA VAL A 210 -5.55 -45.11 16.15
C VAL A 210 -5.04 -45.02 14.71
N GLY A 211 -3.78 -45.43 14.50
CA GLY A 211 -3.15 -45.44 13.19
C GLY A 211 -2.53 -44.12 12.73
N GLU A 212 -2.81 -43.00 13.40
CA GLU A 212 -2.32 -41.67 12.98
C GLU A 212 -1.28 -41.09 13.96
N TYR A 213 -1.61 -41.00 15.26
CA TYR A 213 -0.69 -40.46 16.26
C TYR A 213 -0.96 -40.94 17.68
N SER A 214 0.09 -40.83 18.52
CA SER A 214 0.05 -41.04 19.96
C SER A 214 0.94 -40.00 20.62
N ARG A 215 0.36 -39.12 21.44
CA ARG A 215 1.02 -38.01 22.12
C ARG A 215 0.86 -38.16 23.62
N TYR A 216 1.95 -37.90 24.34
CA TYR A 216 2.03 -38.04 25.78
C TYR A 216 2.91 -36.92 26.36
N PHE A 217 2.51 -36.37 27.51
CA PHE A 217 3.36 -35.51 28.32
C PHE A 217 3.21 -35.83 29.81
N ALA A 218 4.28 -35.55 30.57
CA ALA A 218 4.27 -35.57 32.02
C ALA A 218 5.01 -34.36 32.57
N LEU A 219 4.52 -33.83 33.69
CA LEU A 219 5.08 -32.66 34.38
C LEU A 219 5.39 -31.53 33.39
N TRP A 220 4.38 -31.09 32.65
CA TRP A 220 4.52 -30.07 31.63
C TRP A 220 5.28 -28.84 32.21
N PRO A 221 6.30 -28.32 31.51
CA PRO A 221 6.73 -28.66 30.16
C PRO A 221 7.89 -29.66 30.10
N ILE A 222 8.17 -30.48 31.11
CA ILE A 222 9.43 -31.25 31.21
C ILE A 222 9.46 -32.47 30.30
N PHE A 223 8.48 -33.37 30.35
CA PHE A 223 8.53 -34.62 29.61
C PHE A 223 7.52 -34.65 28.47
N PHE A 224 7.99 -34.95 27.25
CA PHE A 224 7.16 -35.17 26.08
C PHE A 224 7.57 -36.43 25.34
N PHE A 225 6.58 -37.20 24.90
CA PHE A 225 6.77 -38.37 24.05
C PHE A 225 5.66 -38.40 23.02
N GLN A 226 5.99 -38.34 21.74
CA GLN A 226 5.02 -38.27 20.67
C GLN A 226 5.44 -39.19 19.52
N LYS A 227 4.45 -39.80 18.90
CA LYS A 227 4.54 -40.48 17.62
C LYS A 227 3.47 -39.87 16.72
N THR A 228 3.84 -39.38 15.56
CA THR A 228 2.92 -38.74 14.60
C THR A 228 3.13 -39.32 13.21
N ASP A 229 2.17 -39.06 12.32
CA ASP A 229 2.24 -39.41 10.91
C ASP A 229 2.41 -40.93 10.68
N LEU A 230 1.81 -41.73 11.58
CA LEU A 230 1.91 -43.20 11.57
C LEU A 230 1.19 -43.84 10.38
N ASP A 231 0.29 -43.09 9.75
CA ASP A 231 -0.48 -43.40 8.55
C ASP A 231 0.25 -43.05 7.24
N THR A 232 1.42 -42.41 7.35
CA THR A 232 2.24 -41.97 6.20
C THR A 232 3.49 -42.84 6.01
N ASP A 233 4.23 -42.62 4.93
CA ASP A 233 5.53 -43.25 4.67
C ASP A 233 6.68 -42.65 5.50
N ASN A 234 6.43 -41.57 6.25
CA ASN A 234 7.41 -40.87 7.06
C ASN A 234 6.98 -40.70 8.52
N PRO A 235 6.75 -41.79 9.28
CA PRO A 235 6.37 -41.72 10.68
C PRO A 235 7.42 -40.99 11.51
N GLN A 236 6.97 -40.08 12.36
CA GLN A 236 7.83 -39.25 13.19
C GLN A 236 7.73 -39.64 14.66
N ARG A 237 8.88 -39.66 15.35
CA ARG A 237 8.98 -39.83 16.80
C ARG A 237 9.61 -38.59 17.40
N PHE A 238 9.03 -38.08 18.47
CA PHE A 238 9.55 -36.96 19.24
C PHE A 238 9.66 -37.36 20.71
N THR A 239 10.79 -37.08 21.34
CA THR A 239 11.00 -37.30 22.77
C THR A 239 11.77 -36.13 23.34
N ALA A 240 11.30 -35.58 24.46
CA ALA A 240 11.98 -34.46 25.09
C ALA A 240 11.99 -34.56 26.62
N VAL A 241 13.11 -34.13 27.18
CA VAL A 241 13.30 -33.76 28.58
C VAL A 241 13.66 -32.27 28.58
N PHE A 242 12.66 -31.43 28.44
CA PHE A 242 12.82 -30.00 28.23
C PHE A 242 13.23 -29.28 29.53
N PRO A 243 14.10 -28.25 29.47
CA PRO A 243 14.77 -27.72 28.28
C PRO A 243 16.09 -28.43 27.93
N LEU A 244 16.44 -29.53 28.61
CA LEU A 244 17.76 -30.14 28.52
C LEU A 244 18.02 -30.88 27.20
N PHE A 245 17.03 -31.61 26.70
CA PHE A 245 17.16 -32.45 25.52
C PHE A 245 15.85 -32.61 24.77
N ALA A 246 15.92 -32.61 23.44
CA ALA A 246 14.83 -33.04 22.58
C ALA A 246 15.38 -33.79 21.37
N ASP A 247 14.72 -34.86 20.98
CA ASP A 247 15.06 -35.72 19.84
C ASP A 247 13.83 -35.86 18.95
N THR A 248 14.02 -35.69 17.65
CA THR A 248 13.04 -35.97 16.62
C THR A 248 13.66 -36.91 15.61
N SER A 249 13.01 -38.02 15.31
CA SER A 249 13.49 -38.96 14.29
C SER A 249 12.36 -39.42 13.39
N SER A 250 12.66 -39.48 12.09
CA SER A 250 11.79 -39.96 11.02
C SER A 250 12.66 -40.55 9.90
N PRO A 251 12.09 -41.37 8.99
CA PRO A 251 12.81 -41.85 7.81
C PRO A 251 13.49 -40.74 7.00
N GLN A 252 12.85 -39.58 6.87
CA GLN A 252 13.35 -38.47 6.05
C GLN A 252 14.18 -37.44 6.84
N LYS A 253 14.00 -37.32 8.16
CA LYS A 253 14.63 -36.25 8.96
C LYS A 253 14.94 -36.69 10.38
N ASP A 254 16.15 -36.35 10.84
CA ASP A 254 16.53 -36.45 12.25
C ASP A 254 16.91 -35.07 12.79
N SER A 255 16.55 -34.78 14.03
CA SER A 255 16.92 -33.54 14.72
C SER A 255 17.19 -33.80 16.19
N LYS A 256 18.23 -33.15 16.72
CA LYS A 256 18.63 -33.23 18.12
C LYS A 256 18.86 -31.83 18.67
N THR A 257 18.26 -31.56 19.81
CA THR A 257 18.45 -30.31 20.55
C THR A 257 18.99 -30.62 21.93
N PHE A 258 20.04 -29.90 22.32
CA PHE A 258 20.59 -29.89 23.67
C PHE A 258 20.48 -28.46 24.22
N LEU A 259 20.08 -28.32 25.48
CA LEU A 259 19.91 -27.04 26.16
C LEU A 259 19.13 -26.05 25.29
N TRP A 260 17.86 -26.36 25.05
CA TRP A 260 16.99 -25.55 24.22
C TRP A 260 17.03 -24.06 24.66
N PRO A 261 17.14 -23.09 23.73
CA PRO A 261 17.15 -23.25 22.26
C PRO A 261 18.57 -23.30 21.66
N PHE A 262 19.63 -23.44 22.46
CA PHE A 262 20.98 -23.04 22.06
C PHE A 262 21.65 -24.00 21.09
N PHE A 263 21.58 -25.32 21.28
CA PHE A 263 22.34 -26.28 20.47
C PHE A 263 21.40 -27.20 19.72
N ASN A 264 21.27 -26.99 18.41
CA ASN A 264 20.42 -27.79 17.54
C ASN A 264 21.23 -28.38 16.39
N TYR A 265 20.97 -29.64 16.09
CA TYR A 265 21.47 -30.32 14.92
C TYR A 265 20.28 -30.89 14.15
N THR A 266 20.25 -30.69 12.84
CA THR A 266 19.23 -31.27 11.97
C THR A 266 19.88 -31.90 10.75
N ASN A 267 19.45 -33.11 10.42
CA ASN A 267 19.84 -33.86 9.25
C ASN A 267 18.58 -34.23 8.46
N ASP A 268 18.32 -33.48 7.40
CA ASP A 268 17.28 -33.75 6.42
C ASP A 268 17.88 -34.65 5.33
N LYS A 269 17.52 -35.94 5.40
CA LYS A 269 18.00 -36.99 4.49
C LYS A 269 17.39 -36.85 3.10
N ALA A 270 16.13 -36.42 3.01
CA ALA A 270 15.41 -36.27 1.74
C ALA A 270 16.09 -35.22 0.85
N ASN A 271 16.46 -34.08 1.43
CA ASN A 271 17.11 -32.98 0.71
C ASN A 271 18.65 -33.01 0.78
N ASN A 272 19.22 -34.02 1.44
CA ASN A 272 20.64 -34.11 1.76
C ASN A 272 21.18 -32.79 2.37
N TYR A 273 20.45 -32.27 3.36
CA TYR A 273 20.72 -30.99 4.01
C TYR A 273 21.04 -31.19 5.49
N LYS A 274 22.16 -30.62 5.93
CA LYS A 274 22.60 -30.65 7.34
C LYS A 274 22.64 -29.24 7.88
N GLN A 275 22.18 -29.08 9.12
CA GLN A 275 22.10 -27.79 9.80
C GLN A 275 22.60 -27.91 11.24
N TRP A 276 23.34 -26.90 11.66
CA TRP A 276 23.89 -26.71 12.99
C TRP A 276 23.54 -25.31 13.48
N ASP A 277 22.88 -25.20 14.63
CA ASP A 277 22.67 -23.93 15.33
C ASP A 277 23.32 -24.05 16.70
N MET A 278 24.42 -23.33 16.95
CA MET A 278 25.24 -23.55 18.15
C MET A 278 26.23 -22.42 18.44
N PRO A 279 25.94 -21.50 19.39
CA PRO A 279 24.67 -21.30 20.08
C PRO A 279 23.69 -20.46 19.26
N TRP A 280 22.43 -20.88 19.16
CA TRP A 280 21.37 -20.04 18.59
C TRP A 280 21.09 -18.81 19.50
N PRO A 281 20.79 -17.61 18.97
CA PRO A 281 20.73 -17.25 17.55
C PRO A 281 22.08 -16.84 16.94
N ILE A 282 23.16 -16.85 17.74
CA ILE A 282 24.48 -16.32 17.39
C ILE A 282 25.08 -17.07 16.21
N PHE A 283 25.11 -18.41 16.23
CA PHE A 283 25.73 -19.19 15.15
C PHE A 283 24.73 -20.11 14.47
N HIS A 284 24.77 -20.13 13.15
CA HIS A 284 24.07 -21.09 12.30
C HIS A 284 24.95 -21.47 11.11
N TYR A 285 24.97 -22.75 10.76
CA TYR A 285 25.59 -23.26 9.55
C TYR A 285 24.72 -24.37 8.96
N GLY A 286 24.34 -24.21 7.69
CA GLY A 286 23.51 -25.15 6.95
C GLY A 286 24.06 -25.41 5.57
N LYS A 287 24.13 -26.67 5.15
CA LYS A 287 24.63 -27.06 3.83
C LYS A 287 23.86 -28.25 3.28
N GLY A 288 23.36 -28.11 2.07
CA GLY A 288 22.76 -29.17 1.26
C GLY A 288 23.12 -29.03 -0.21
N LYS A 289 22.40 -29.75 -1.10
CA LYS A 289 22.70 -29.73 -2.55
C LYS A 289 22.48 -28.35 -3.19
N GLU A 290 21.37 -27.70 -2.84
CA GLU A 290 20.94 -26.45 -3.45
C GLU A 290 20.87 -25.28 -2.46
N ILE A 291 20.98 -25.59 -1.16
CA ILE A 291 20.82 -24.60 -0.08
C ILE A 291 22.11 -24.53 0.72
N GLU A 292 22.63 -23.32 0.86
CA GLU A 292 23.75 -23.02 1.74
C GLU A 292 23.40 -21.82 2.62
N SER A 293 23.63 -21.93 3.92
CA SER A 293 23.34 -20.88 4.88
C SER A 293 24.40 -20.78 5.96
N PHE A 294 24.71 -19.56 6.36
CA PHE A 294 25.60 -19.26 7.48
C PHE A 294 25.09 -18.02 8.21
N ARG A 295 25.23 -17.99 9.53
CA ARG A 295 24.89 -16.84 10.34
C ARG A 295 25.86 -16.74 11.51
N LEU A 296 26.41 -15.54 11.70
CA LEU A 296 27.05 -15.07 12.91
C LEU A 296 26.29 -13.82 13.37
N PHE A 297 25.17 -13.98 14.04
CA PHE A 297 24.29 -12.88 14.44
C PHE A 297 24.88 -12.06 15.60
N PRO A 298 24.78 -10.71 15.58
CA PRO A 298 24.18 -9.87 14.53
C PRO A 298 25.16 -9.43 13.43
N LEU A 299 26.39 -9.95 13.42
CA LEU A 299 27.49 -9.41 12.59
C LEU A 299 27.31 -9.69 11.09
N TYR A 300 27.01 -10.93 10.71
CA TYR A 300 26.92 -11.31 9.31
C TYR A 300 26.07 -12.57 9.13
N GLY A 301 25.39 -12.68 7.99
CA GLY A 301 24.76 -13.94 7.60
C GLY A 301 24.40 -13.95 6.13
N TYR A 302 24.31 -15.15 5.57
CA TYR A 302 23.83 -15.38 4.22
C TYR A 302 22.99 -16.64 4.13
N LYS A 303 22.11 -16.66 3.14
CA LYS A 303 21.38 -17.84 2.69
C LYS A 303 21.29 -17.78 1.18
N THR A 304 21.73 -18.84 0.52
CA THR A 304 21.67 -19.00 -0.93
C THR A 304 20.82 -20.21 -1.25
N LYS A 305 19.89 -20.03 -2.18
CA LYS A 305 19.06 -21.05 -2.82
C LYS A 305 19.17 -20.88 -4.35
N PRO A 306 18.61 -21.78 -5.18
CA PRO A 306 18.64 -21.62 -6.64
C PRO A 306 17.93 -20.35 -7.13
N ASP A 307 16.84 -19.97 -6.46
CA ASP A 307 15.95 -18.88 -6.84
C ASP A 307 16.12 -17.62 -5.99
N SER A 308 16.90 -17.67 -4.91
CA SER A 308 16.92 -16.58 -3.93
C SER A 308 18.23 -16.51 -3.17
N LYS A 309 18.57 -15.29 -2.75
CA LYS A 309 19.79 -14.98 -2.03
C LYS A 309 19.56 -13.86 -1.04
N THR A 310 19.74 -14.17 0.24
CA THR A 310 19.62 -13.20 1.34
C THR A 310 20.97 -13.05 2.04
N ARG A 311 21.31 -11.82 2.44
CA ARG A 311 22.48 -11.48 3.24
C ARG A 311 22.14 -10.38 4.23
N PHE A 312 22.85 -10.35 5.35
CA PHE A 312 22.87 -9.18 6.23
C PHE A 312 24.28 -8.90 6.72
N PHE A 313 24.52 -7.64 7.07
CA PHE A 313 25.74 -7.17 7.71
C PHE A 313 25.35 -6.23 8.85
N LEU A 314 25.88 -6.48 10.05
CA LEU A 314 25.57 -5.76 11.28
C LEU A 314 24.05 -5.55 11.45
N TRP A 315 23.28 -6.64 11.49
CA TRP A 315 21.83 -6.54 11.63
C TRP A 315 21.44 -5.65 12.83
N PRO A 316 20.50 -4.69 12.68
CA PRO A 316 19.62 -4.46 11.52
C PRO A 316 20.11 -3.40 10.52
N LEU A 317 21.40 -3.03 10.55
CA LEU A 317 21.93 -1.91 9.76
C LEU A 317 21.86 -2.14 8.26
N TYR A 318 22.15 -3.35 7.77
CA TYR A 318 22.12 -3.65 6.34
C TYR A 318 21.57 -5.04 6.04
N THR A 319 20.61 -5.12 5.11
CA THR A 319 20.16 -6.37 4.51
C THR A 319 20.16 -6.28 2.99
N TYR A 320 20.37 -7.42 2.35
CA TYR A 320 20.33 -7.61 0.91
C TYR A 320 19.51 -8.85 0.61
N ASP A 321 18.54 -8.70 -0.27
CA ASP A 321 17.65 -9.77 -0.71
C ASP A 321 17.60 -9.74 -2.23
N LYS A 322 17.76 -10.90 -2.86
CA LYS A 322 17.57 -11.09 -4.29
C LYS A 322 16.69 -12.30 -4.52
N GLU A 323 15.67 -12.15 -5.34
CA GLU A 323 14.72 -13.19 -5.72
C GLU A 323 14.61 -13.24 -7.25
N ILE A 324 14.65 -14.46 -7.79
CA ILE A 324 14.54 -14.75 -9.21
C ILE A 324 13.17 -15.39 -9.41
N LEU A 325 12.24 -14.62 -9.94
CA LEU A 325 10.89 -15.08 -10.27
C LEU A 325 10.84 -15.52 -11.74
N GLU A 326 9.69 -16.05 -12.16
CA GLU A 326 9.50 -16.58 -13.52
C GLU A 326 9.68 -15.48 -14.57
N ASP A 327 9.09 -14.32 -14.35
CA ASP A 327 9.01 -13.17 -15.25
C ASP A 327 10.05 -12.08 -14.96
N HIS A 328 10.46 -11.90 -13.71
CA HIS A 328 11.39 -10.84 -13.30
C HIS A 328 12.39 -11.24 -12.20
N GLU A 329 13.41 -10.41 -12.03
CA GLU A 329 14.37 -10.49 -10.91
C GLU A 329 14.15 -9.28 -9.99
N ASP A 330 13.95 -9.53 -8.69
CA ASP A 330 13.85 -8.49 -7.66
C ASP A 330 15.13 -8.45 -6.84
N THR A 331 15.75 -7.27 -6.75
CA THR A 331 16.86 -7.01 -5.84
C THR A 331 16.51 -5.87 -4.89
N THR A 332 16.57 -6.17 -3.59
CA THR A 332 16.28 -5.22 -2.52
C THR A 332 17.48 -5.07 -1.57
N TYR A 333 17.79 -3.82 -1.24
CA TYR A 333 18.74 -3.42 -0.21
C TYR A 333 17.98 -2.64 0.86
N ARG A 334 18.20 -2.95 2.13
CA ARG A 334 17.62 -2.20 3.24
C ARG A 334 18.70 -1.67 4.17
N PHE A 335 18.50 -0.44 4.63
CA PHE A 335 19.34 0.19 5.65
C PHE A 335 18.48 0.57 6.85
N LEU A 336 18.88 0.14 8.05
CA LEU A 336 18.10 0.33 9.29
C LEU A 336 16.64 -0.17 9.14
N LEU A 337 16.43 -1.25 8.39
CA LEU A 337 15.14 -1.89 8.01
C LEU A 337 14.18 -1.05 7.16
N ILE A 338 14.10 0.26 7.42
CA ILE A 338 13.05 1.14 6.88
C ILE A 338 13.49 1.81 5.58
N ASN A 339 14.79 2.17 5.46
CA ASN A 339 15.31 2.72 4.22
C ASN A 339 15.50 1.57 3.23
N LYS A 340 15.08 1.78 2.00
CA LYS A 340 14.94 0.71 1.00
C LYS A 340 15.41 1.21 -0.35
N TYR A 341 16.20 0.40 -1.04
CA TYR A 341 16.41 0.51 -2.48
C TYR A 341 15.99 -0.82 -3.08
N GLN A 342 15.02 -0.81 -3.99
CA GLN A 342 14.51 -1.98 -4.67
C GLN A 342 14.58 -1.75 -6.17
N ARG A 343 14.97 -2.78 -6.90
CA ARG A 343 15.01 -2.81 -8.36
C ARG A 343 14.42 -4.11 -8.85
N MET A 344 13.43 -4.02 -9.73
CA MET A 344 12.83 -5.17 -10.41
C MET A 344 13.19 -5.10 -11.88
N VAL A 345 13.67 -6.20 -12.47
CA VAL A 345 14.09 -6.28 -13.87
C VAL A 345 13.35 -7.42 -14.56
N TRP A 346 12.53 -7.11 -15.57
CA TRP A 346 11.77 -8.11 -16.32
C TRP A 346 12.63 -8.77 -17.40
N LYS A 347 12.45 -10.07 -17.59
CA LYS A 347 13.15 -10.85 -18.62
C LYS A 347 12.61 -10.47 -20.01
N GLY A 348 13.50 -10.34 -21.00
CA GLY A 348 13.13 -10.07 -22.40
C GLY A 348 13.01 -8.60 -22.78
N ASP A 349 12.38 -7.77 -21.95
CA ASP A 349 12.08 -6.37 -22.29
C ASP A 349 13.15 -5.36 -21.83
N PHE A 350 14.12 -5.77 -21.00
CA PHE A 350 15.10 -4.91 -20.32
C PHE A 350 14.49 -3.70 -19.57
N LYS A 351 13.17 -3.66 -19.39
CA LYS A 351 12.47 -2.66 -18.58
C LYS A 351 12.72 -2.95 -17.11
N ASP A 352 12.95 -1.90 -16.34
CA ASP A 352 13.14 -2.00 -14.89
C ASP A 352 12.25 -1.03 -14.10
N ALA A 353 11.78 -1.51 -12.96
CA ALA A 353 11.10 -0.71 -11.95
C ALA A 353 12.08 -0.45 -10.81
N LYS A 354 11.95 0.70 -10.16
CA LYS A 354 12.87 1.15 -9.11
C LYS A 354 12.11 1.87 -8.01
N SER A 355 12.31 1.44 -6.77
CA SER A 355 11.78 2.10 -5.59
C SER A 355 12.91 2.48 -4.64
N VAL A 356 12.91 3.72 -4.16
CA VAL A 356 13.89 4.25 -3.21
C VAL A 356 13.15 4.96 -2.08
N ARG A 357 13.41 4.55 -0.85
CA ARG A 357 12.92 5.20 0.36
C ARG A 357 14.08 5.59 1.25
N ILE A 358 14.14 6.87 1.60
CA ILE A 358 14.98 7.37 2.68
C ILE A 358 14.05 7.99 3.70
N TRP A 359 13.72 7.25 4.77
CA TRP A 359 12.79 7.72 5.79
C TRP A 359 13.52 8.64 6.79
N PRO A 360 12.91 9.75 7.24
CA PRO A 360 11.59 10.27 6.90
C PRO A 360 11.58 11.23 5.68
N LEU A 361 12.68 11.28 4.91
CA LEU A 361 12.94 12.31 3.92
C LEU A 361 12.11 12.15 2.65
N PHE A 362 12.22 11.06 1.91
CA PHE A 362 11.50 10.93 0.64
C PHE A 362 11.22 9.49 0.23
N TYR A 363 10.28 9.36 -0.68
CA TYR A 363 10.02 8.15 -1.43
C TYR A 363 9.99 8.45 -2.92
N TYR A 364 10.66 7.61 -3.70
CA TYR A 364 10.70 7.63 -5.16
C TYR A 364 10.29 6.25 -5.65
N ASN A 365 9.38 6.19 -6.62
CA ASN A 365 8.96 4.94 -7.23
C ASN A 365 8.77 5.13 -8.73
N ARG A 366 9.47 4.32 -9.53
CA ARG A 366 9.28 4.18 -10.97
C ARG A 366 8.78 2.78 -11.27
N LYS A 367 7.62 2.67 -11.91
CA LYS A 367 7.04 1.40 -12.34
C LYS A 367 7.54 0.99 -13.72
N GLN A 368 7.21 -0.24 -14.12
CA GLN A 368 7.55 -0.83 -15.42
C GLN A 368 6.94 -0.07 -16.61
N ASP A 369 5.76 0.52 -16.43
CA ASP A 369 5.06 1.35 -17.43
C ASP A 369 5.70 2.75 -17.63
N GLY A 370 6.76 3.05 -16.86
CA GLY A 370 7.44 4.34 -16.87
C GLY A 370 6.79 5.39 -15.97
N SER A 371 5.70 5.07 -15.28
CA SER A 371 5.10 5.98 -14.30
C SER A 371 6.04 6.21 -13.12
N VAL A 372 6.21 7.49 -12.77
CA VAL A 372 7.09 7.95 -11.71
C VAL A 372 6.25 8.64 -10.64
N LYS A 373 6.55 8.34 -9.38
CA LYS A 373 6.02 9.03 -8.20
C LYS A 373 7.16 9.45 -7.30
N PHE A 374 7.10 10.66 -6.78
CA PHE A 374 8.00 11.14 -5.73
C PHE A 374 7.23 11.91 -4.67
N SER A 375 7.58 11.71 -3.41
CA SER A 375 6.97 12.38 -2.26
C SER A 375 8.02 12.84 -1.24
N PHE A 376 7.77 13.99 -0.63
CA PHE A 376 8.60 14.56 0.43
C PHE A 376 7.74 15.40 1.40
N PRO A 377 7.91 15.30 2.73
CA PRO A 377 8.53 14.20 3.43
C PRO A 377 7.72 12.90 3.32
N GLU A 378 8.37 11.74 3.54
CA GLU A 378 7.69 10.45 3.63
C GLU A 378 7.69 9.95 5.08
N LEU A 379 6.69 10.38 5.86
CA LEU A 379 6.60 10.05 7.28
C LEU A 379 6.05 8.66 7.56
N ILE A 380 5.36 8.05 6.59
CA ILE A 380 4.72 6.74 6.74
C ILE A 380 5.56 5.68 6.03
N PRO A 381 6.32 4.83 6.76
CA PRO A 381 7.22 3.85 6.17
C PRO A 381 6.49 2.56 5.70
N LEU A 382 5.21 2.65 5.34
CA LEU A 382 4.37 1.52 4.99
C LEU A 382 3.81 1.72 3.59
N GLU A 383 3.85 0.67 2.76
CA GLU A 383 3.20 0.67 1.44
C GLU A 383 1.78 0.13 1.63
N ASP A 384 0.87 0.99 2.09
CA ASP A 384 -0.52 0.63 2.35
C ASP A 384 -1.45 1.74 1.82
N GLU A 385 -2.43 1.37 1.00
CA GLU A 385 -3.27 2.36 0.32
C GLU A 385 -4.15 3.18 1.28
N GLY A 386 -4.56 2.62 2.41
CA GLY A 386 -5.38 3.34 3.39
C GLY A 386 -4.58 4.45 4.07
N PHE A 387 -3.32 4.20 4.42
CA PHE A 387 -2.41 5.24 4.91
C PHE A 387 -2.09 6.29 3.84
N GLU A 388 -1.86 5.86 2.59
CA GLU A 388 -1.62 6.74 1.44
C GLU A 388 -2.79 7.69 1.16
N ARG A 389 -4.02 7.26 1.41
CA ARG A 389 -5.22 8.08 1.24
C ARG A 389 -5.52 8.99 2.43
N ASN A 390 -5.44 8.46 3.66
CA ASN A 390 -5.91 9.17 4.85
C ASN A 390 -4.86 10.06 5.50
N TRP A 391 -3.61 9.59 5.57
CA TRP A 391 -2.57 10.21 6.39
C TRP A 391 -1.47 10.86 5.56
N ALA A 392 -1.00 10.21 4.51
CA ALA A 392 0.13 10.71 3.71
C ALA A 392 -0.08 12.12 3.14
N PRO A 393 -1.29 12.51 2.64
CA PRO A 393 -1.50 13.85 2.09
C PRO A 393 -1.35 14.97 3.14
N LEU A 394 -1.61 14.68 4.42
CA LEU A 394 -1.48 15.64 5.51
C LEU A 394 -0.03 16.06 5.76
N PHE A 395 0.92 15.16 5.47
CA PHE A 395 2.33 15.36 5.79
C PHE A 395 3.21 15.64 4.57
N ARG A 396 2.78 15.23 3.37
CA ARG A 396 3.55 15.42 2.13
C ARG A 396 3.49 16.86 1.66
N LEU A 397 4.61 17.56 1.82
CA LEU A 397 4.79 18.95 1.38
C LEU A 397 5.08 19.06 -0.11
N TYR A 398 5.71 18.06 -0.72
CA TYR A 398 5.98 18.00 -2.15
C TYR A 398 5.57 16.64 -2.71
N GLN A 399 4.91 16.67 -3.86
CA GLN A 399 4.48 15.48 -4.59
C GLN A 399 4.75 15.69 -6.07
N TYR A 400 5.31 14.67 -6.73
CA TYR A 400 5.49 14.62 -8.17
C TYR A 400 4.90 13.30 -8.69
N LYS A 401 4.18 13.40 -9.80
CA LYS A 401 3.66 12.26 -10.57
C LYS A 401 3.99 12.51 -12.04
N GLY A 402 4.45 11.49 -12.74
CA GLY A 402 4.66 11.55 -14.19
C GLY A 402 4.46 10.20 -14.85
N ASP A 403 4.31 10.19 -16.16
CA ASP A 403 4.21 8.99 -16.98
C ASP A 403 5.28 8.96 -18.10
N ALA A 404 5.28 7.88 -18.88
CA ALA A 404 6.22 7.70 -19.99
C ALA A 404 5.93 8.62 -21.20
N GLU A 405 4.70 9.12 -21.31
CA GLU A 405 4.25 10.02 -22.40
C GLU A 405 4.72 11.47 -22.16
N GLY A 406 5.20 11.76 -20.95
CA GLY A 406 5.71 13.07 -20.55
C GLY A 406 4.67 13.94 -19.87
N ASN A 407 3.48 13.40 -19.58
CA ASN A 407 2.54 14.06 -18.69
C ASN A 407 3.13 14.04 -17.28
N MET A 408 3.03 15.17 -16.59
CA MET A 408 3.51 15.25 -15.21
C MET A 408 2.74 16.29 -14.41
N GLU A 409 2.74 16.10 -13.10
CA GLU A 409 2.17 17.02 -12.13
C GLU A 409 3.10 17.11 -10.90
N SER A 410 3.51 18.33 -10.57
CA SER A 410 4.24 18.69 -9.37
C SER A 410 3.34 19.55 -8.48
N LYS A 411 3.25 19.22 -7.19
CA LYS A 411 2.54 20.00 -6.17
C LYS A 411 3.47 20.29 -5.00
N PHE A 412 3.53 21.54 -4.55
CA PHE A 412 4.18 21.94 -3.30
C PHE A 412 3.17 22.63 -2.37
N LEU A 413 3.26 22.33 -1.07
CA LEU A 413 2.34 22.73 0.00
C LEU A 413 0.88 22.60 -0.43
N TRP A 414 0.46 21.35 -0.68
CA TRP A 414 -0.91 20.98 -1.05
C TRP A 414 -1.46 21.60 -2.34
N GLY A 415 -0.62 22.27 -3.13
CA GLY A 415 -1.03 22.93 -4.38
C GLY A 415 -0.89 24.45 -4.34
N LEU A 416 -0.33 25.01 -3.26
CA LEU A 416 0.10 26.42 -3.23
C LEU A 416 1.01 26.72 -4.41
N TYR A 417 1.91 25.79 -4.75
CA TYR A 417 2.52 25.73 -6.07
C TYR A 417 2.08 24.47 -6.80
N ARG A 418 1.71 24.60 -8.07
CA ARG A 418 1.33 23.50 -8.95
C ARG A 418 1.92 23.72 -10.33
N HIS A 419 2.51 22.68 -10.89
CA HIS A 419 2.97 22.64 -12.28
C HIS A 419 2.46 21.35 -12.90
N LYS A 420 1.72 21.46 -13.99
CA LYS A 420 1.19 20.28 -14.70
C LYS A 420 1.38 20.45 -16.19
N LYS A 421 1.85 19.39 -16.82
CA LYS A 421 2.15 19.29 -18.24
C LYS A 421 1.39 18.08 -18.76
N MET A 422 0.70 18.30 -19.87
CA MET A 422 -0.05 17.31 -20.63
C MET A 422 0.32 17.48 -22.10
N ASP A 423 0.03 16.49 -22.95
CA ASP A 423 0.41 16.46 -24.38
C ASP A 423 0.28 17.80 -25.13
N SER A 424 -0.80 18.54 -24.88
CA SER A 424 -1.11 19.80 -25.58
C SER A 424 -1.20 21.03 -24.67
N LYS A 425 -1.00 20.86 -23.36
CA LYS A 425 -1.25 21.89 -22.34
C LYS A 425 -0.19 21.88 -21.25
N GLU A 426 0.35 23.03 -20.92
CA GLU A 426 1.22 23.20 -19.77
C GLU A 426 0.72 24.36 -18.92
N PHE A 427 0.69 24.19 -17.61
CA PHE A 427 0.33 25.28 -16.72
C PHE A 427 1.12 25.25 -15.42
N PHE A 428 1.30 26.46 -14.88
CA PHE A 428 1.98 26.74 -13.63
C PHE A 428 1.10 27.67 -12.82
N GLU A 429 0.92 27.37 -11.55
CA GLU A 429 0.17 28.20 -10.63
C GLU A 429 0.92 28.36 -9.32
N LEU A 430 0.91 29.58 -8.79
CA LEU A 430 1.26 29.89 -7.42
C LEU A 430 -0.01 30.44 -6.75
N THR A 431 -0.88 29.53 -6.31
CA THR A 431 -2.20 29.82 -5.72
C THR A 431 -2.96 30.89 -6.54
N PHE A 432 -3.58 31.86 -5.87
CA PHE A 432 -4.23 33.00 -6.48
C PHE A 432 -3.26 34.08 -6.98
N LEU A 433 -1.97 34.03 -6.61
CA LEU A 433 -1.01 35.10 -6.90
C LEU A 433 -0.62 35.15 -8.37
N PHE A 434 -0.41 33.98 -8.97
CA PHE A 434 0.15 33.85 -10.30
C PHE A 434 -0.38 32.60 -10.99
N SER A 435 -0.74 32.72 -12.26
CA SER A 435 -0.97 31.57 -13.12
C SER A 435 -0.48 31.82 -14.53
N TYR A 436 0.16 30.81 -15.11
CA TYR A 436 0.59 30.78 -16.50
C TYR A 436 0.05 29.50 -17.14
N GLU A 437 -0.56 29.62 -18.30
CA GLU A 437 -1.12 28.52 -19.08
C GLU A 437 -0.70 28.66 -20.53
N LYS A 438 -0.24 27.56 -21.12
CA LYS A 438 0.19 27.48 -22.50
C LYS A 438 -0.47 26.26 -23.16
N GLU A 439 -1.20 26.51 -24.23
CA GLU A 439 -1.74 25.53 -25.16
C GLU A 439 -1.18 25.84 -26.57
N LYS A 440 -1.41 24.95 -27.55
CA LYS A 440 -0.87 25.11 -28.93
C LYS A 440 -1.08 26.51 -29.54
N ASN A 441 -2.27 27.08 -29.34
CA ASN A 441 -2.65 28.37 -29.93
C ASN A 441 -3.05 29.42 -28.88
N LYS A 442 -2.83 29.14 -27.59
CA LYS A 442 -3.30 30.00 -26.50
C LYS A 442 -2.22 30.13 -25.45
N THR A 443 -1.83 31.35 -25.13
CA THR A 443 -0.97 31.63 -23.96
C THR A 443 -1.71 32.59 -23.05
N CYS A 444 -1.93 32.18 -21.81
CA CYS A 444 -2.57 32.99 -20.79
C CYS A 444 -1.62 33.19 -19.62
N PHE A 445 -1.54 34.43 -19.16
CA PHE A 445 -0.77 34.85 -18.01
C PHE A 445 -1.68 35.68 -17.11
N SER A 446 -1.70 35.42 -15.82
CA SER A 446 -2.58 36.13 -14.89
C SER A 446 -1.89 36.33 -13.54
N VAL A 447 -2.01 37.55 -13.02
CA VAL A 447 -1.53 37.96 -11.70
C VAL A 447 -2.75 38.33 -10.86
N LEU A 448 -2.80 37.78 -9.64
CA LEU A 448 -3.90 37.95 -8.71
C LEU A 448 -5.28 37.58 -9.31
N LYS A 449 -5.31 36.60 -10.23
CA LYS A 449 -6.54 36.05 -10.86
C LYS A 449 -7.47 37.14 -11.44
N GLY A 450 -6.91 38.15 -12.11
CA GLY A 450 -7.70 39.18 -12.79
C GLY A 450 -7.25 40.62 -12.60
N LEU A 451 -6.31 40.90 -11.68
CA LEU A 451 -5.75 42.24 -11.54
C LEU A 451 -5.00 42.64 -12.81
N PHE A 452 -4.21 41.72 -13.34
CA PHE A 452 -3.58 41.81 -14.65
C PHE A 452 -3.69 40.43 -15.31
N GLU A 453 -4.25 40.38 -16.52
CA GLU A 453 -4.22 39.17 -17.35
C GLU A 453 -3.78 39.54 -18.75
N TYR A 454 -2.90 38.72 -19.31
CA TYR A 454 -2.51 38.75 -20.71
C TYR A 454 -2.97 37.44 -21.35
N LEU A 455 -3.69 37.53 -22.45
CA LEU A 455 -4.18 36.39 -23.20
C LEU A 455 -3.83 36.61 -24.67
N GLN A 456 -2.99 35.73 -25.20
CA GLN A 456 -2.73 35.59 -26.62
C GLN A 456 -3.48 34.36 -27.12
N GLU A 457 -4.35 34.54 -28.11
CA GLU A 457 -5.11 33.48 -28.75
C GLU A 457 -4.98 33.62 -30.27
N ASN A 458 -4.33 32.66 -30.90
CA ASN A 458 -3.86 32.75 -32.29
C ASN A 458 -2.99 34.03 -32.47
N GLU A 459 -3.40 34.94 -33.36
CA GLU A 459 -2.72 36.22 -33.65
C GLU A 459 -3.33 37.41 -32.88
N VAL A 460 -4.30 37.16 -32.00
CA VAL A 460 -4.95 38.21 -31.22
C VAL A 460 -4.41 38.21 -29.80
N ASN A 461 -3.84 39.33 -29.42
CA ASN A 461 -3.42 39.60 -28.06
C ASN A 461 -4.50 40.39 -27.32
N SER A 462 -4.61 40.15 -26.03
CA SER A 462 -5.56 40.84 -25.19
C SER A 462 -5.08 41.02 -23.77
N ILE A 463 -5.44 42.15 -23.15
CA ILE A 463 -5.12 42.46 -21.76
C ILE A 463 -6.41 42.74 -20.98
N LYS A 464 -6.47 42.20 -19.75
CA LYS A 464 -7.44 42.53 -18.71
C LYS A 464 -6.74 43.27 -17.59
N LEU A 465 -7.35 44.36 -17.11
CA LEU A 465 -6.85 45.12 -15.95
C LEU A 465 -7.96 45.28 -14.91
N PHE A 466 -7.59 45.25 -13.63
CA PHE A 466 -8.44 45.57 -12.49
C PHE A 466 -9.77 44.81 -12.47
N TYR A 467 -9.76 43.53 -12.83
CA TYR A 467 -10.94 42.65 -12.86
C TYR A 467 -12.07 43.12 -13.79
N LEU A 468 -11.81 44.07 -14.68
CA LEU A 468 -12.82 44.59 -15.59
C LEU A 468 -13.24 43.51 -16.61
N PRO A 469 -14.52 43.44 -17.00
CA PRO A 469 -15.01 42.43 -17.94
C PRO A 469 -14.55 42.68 -19.39
N ARG A 470 -14.02 43.87 -19.69
CA ARG A 470 -13.58 44.25 -21.05
C ARG A 470 -12.10 43.97 -21.24
N LEU A 471 -11.79 43.19 -22.28
CA LEU A 471 -10.44 42.94 -22.75
C LEU A 471 -10.04 44.03 -23.77
N ILE A 472 -8.87 44.64 -23.58
CA ILE A 472 -8.24 45.48 -24.61
C ILE A 472 -7.56 44.52 -25.57
N LYS A 473 -8.01 44.45 -26.84
CA LYS A 473 -7.49 43.52 -27.85
C LYS A 473 -6.68 44.24 -28.93
N TRP A 474 -5.64 43.60 -29.46
CA TRP A 474 -4.88 44.04 -30.62
C TRP A 474 -4.33 42.83 -31.39
N GLU A 475 -4.10 42.96 -32.69
CA GLU A 475 -3.48 41.90 -33.49
C GLU A 475 -1.95 41.96 -33.35
N SER A 476 -1.28 40.81 -33.27
CA SER A 476 0.17 40.74 -33.41
C SER A 476 0.50 41.08 -34.85
N GLY A 477 1.02 42.28 -35.10
CA GLY A 477 1.26 42.75 -36.47
C GLY A 477 2.12 41.78 -37.28
N GLU A 478 1.66 41.46 -38.49
CA GLU A 478 2.52 40.94 -39.55
C GLU A 478 3.66 41.95 -39.78
N GLU A 479 4.89 41.47 -39.65
CA GLU A 479 6.06 42.17 -40.10
C GLU A 479 5.96 42.29 -41.62
N ASN A 480 5.53 43.47 -42.07
CA ASN A 480 5.50 43.88 -43.46
C ASN A 480 6.88 43.60 -44.09
N GLN A 481 6.99 42.54 -44.89
CA GLN A 481 8.11 42.33 -45.81
C GLN A 481 8.09 43.46 -46.85
N LYS A 482 8.57 44.64 -46.48
CA LYS A 482 9.10 45.58 -47.46
C LYS A 482 10.45 45.04 -47.89
N GLN A 483 10.45 44.21 -48.92
CA GLN A 483 11.61 44.00 -49.76
C GLN A 483 12.15 45.38 -50.17
N PRO A 484 13.41 45.74 -49.87
CA PRO A 484 14.05 46.84 -50.56
C PRO A 484 14.27 46.39 -52.01
N VAL A 485 13.58 47.04 -52.95
CA VAL A 485 13.91 46.95 -54.37
C VAL A 485 15.31 47.53 -54.54
N LEU A 486 16.31 46.65 -54.67
CA LEU A 486 17.62 47.00 -55.24
C LEU A 486 17.63 46.60 -56.72
N PRO A 487 18.18 47.44 -57.61
CA PRO A 487 18.14 47.21 -59.05
C PRO A 487 19.07 46.06 -59.47
N ALA A 488 18.68 45.43 -60.57
CA ALA A 488 19.27 44.23 -61.15
C ALA A 488 20.79 44.29 -61.35
N SER A 489 21.48 43.18 -61.09
CA SER A 489 22.76 42.85 -61.72
C SER A 489 22.86 41.35 -62.01
N ARG A 490 23.42 41.06 -63.20
CA ARG A 490 23.53 39.74 -63.84
C ARG A 490 24.46 38.80 -63.08
N ARG A 491 24.13 37.50 -63.11
CA ARG A 491 25.06 36.40 -62.81
C ARG A 491 26.23 36.35 -63.78
N LEU A 492 27.43 36.18 -63.26
CA LEU A 492 28.56 35.53 -63.92
C LEU A 492 29.34 34.71 -62.88
N GLY A 493 29.39 33.39 -63.09
CA GLY A 493 30.54 32.49 -62.83
C GLY A 493 31.14 32.35 -61.43
N ASP A 494 30.97 31.13 -60.89
CA ASP A 494 31.91 30.28 -60.12
C ASP A 494 33.12 30.90 -59.41
N GLY A 495 33.13 30.77 -58.07
CA GLY A 495 34.36 30.85 -57.27
C GLY A 495 34.10 31.21 -55.80
N TRP A 496 34.52 30.36 -54.88
CA TRP A 496 34.63 30.71 -53.46
C TRP A 496 35.93 31.51 -53.24
N VAL A 497 35.83 32.66 -52.59
CA VAL A 497 36.98 33.35 -51.97
C VAL A 497 36.55 33.87 -50.61
N TYR A 498 37.26 33.44 -49.57
CA TYR A 498 37.28 34.06 -48.24
C TYR A 498 38.46 35.02 -48.20
N GLU A 499 38.20 36.29 -47.90
CA GLU A 499 39.14 37.33 -47.46
C GLU A 499 38.24 38.47 -46.96
N GLY A 500 38.50 39.21 -45.89
CA GLY A 500 39.62 39.37 -45.00
C GLY A 500 39.27 40.62 -44.17
N ILE A 501 39.56 40.59 -42.88
CA ILE A 501 39.40 41.75 -41.99
C ILE A 501 40.48 42.77 -42.35
N GLU A 502 40.09 44.01 -42.65
CA GLU A 502 40.92 45.19 -42.36
C GLU A 502 40.08 46.26 -41.66
N GLN A 503 40.66 46.72 -40.55
CA GLN A 503 40.21 47.82 -39.70
C GLN A 503 40.57 49.18 -40.32
N GLY A 504 39.84 50.23 -39.96
CA GLY A 504 40.43 51.57 -39.92
C GLY A 504 39.47 52.74 -40.17
N GLY A 505 38.90 53.25 -39.08
CA GLY A 505 38.16 54.51 -38.98
C GLY A 505 37.74 54.74 -37.54
#